data_AF-A0A9E5L3H9-F1
#
_entry.id   AF-A0A9E5L3H9-F1
#
_cell.length_a   1.000
_cell.length_b   1.000
_cell.length_c   1.000
_cell.angle_alpha   90.00
_cell.angle_beta   90.00
_cell.angle_gamma   90.00
#
_symmetry.space_group_name_H-M   'P 1'
#
loop_
_entity.id
_entity.type
_entity.pdbx_description
1 polymer ?
#
loop_
_entity_poly.entity_id
_entity_poly.type
_entity_poly.pdbx_seq_one_letter_code
_entity_poly.pdbx_strand_id
1 'polypeptide(L)' 'MLARVDKPSLQKNLGEHIIIDSVEDDKVHIIVINKLTHTLLEKRENLEYLEKILSEVLNKPITLKVSFEKKEDYF' A
#
# COMPACT_ATOMS: atom_id res chain seq x y z
N MET A 1 -10.87 -1.86 -5.39
CA MET A 1 -9.43 -2.19 -5.43
C MET A 1 -9.00 -3.02 -4.21
N LEU A 2 -9.31 -2.60 -2.98
CA LEU A 2 -8.93 -3.33 -1.74
C LEU A 2 -9.65 -4.67 -1.49
N ALA A 3 -10.79 -4.91 -2.15
CA ALA A 3 -11.59 -6.12 -1.98
C ALA A 3 -10.91 -7.43 -2.45
N ARG A 4 -9.77 -7.35 -3.16
CA ARG A 4 -8.97 -8.51 -3.61
C ARG A 4 -7.83 -8.89 -2.67
N VAL A 5 -7.65 -8.18 -1.56
CA VAL A 5 -6.62 -8.48 -0.57
C VAL A 5 -7.15 -9.60 0.34
N ASP A 6 -6.76 -10.85 0.14
CA ASP A 6 -7.24 -12.02 0.89
C ASP A 6 -6.59 -12.20 2.28
N LYS A 7 -5.89 -11.17 2.77
CA LYS A 7 -5.25 -11.16 4.09
C LYS A 7 -6.00 -10.17 5.00
N PRO A 8 -6.86 -10.63 5.92
CA PRO A 8 -7.79 -9.77 6.68
C PRO A 8 -7.09 -8.66 7.48
N SER A 9 -5.90 -8.95 8.01
CA SER A 9 -5.08 -7.97 8.72
C SER A 9 -4.59 -6.85 7.82
N LEU A 10 -4.25 -7.14 6.56
CA LEU A 10 -3.87 -6.14 5.57
C LEU A 10 -5.09 -5.35 5.10
N GLN A 11 -6.23 -5.99 4.79
CA GLN A 11 -7.45 -5.25 4.41
C GLN A 11 -7.84 -4.19 5.44
N LYS A 12 -7.88 -4.57 6.72
CA LYS A 12 -8.25 -3.65 7.80
C LYS A 12 -7.26 -2.49 7.91
N ASN A 13 -5.95 -2.77 7.83
CA ASN A 13 -4.92 -1.74 7.93
C ASN A 13 -4.91 -0.81 6.70
N LEU A 14 -5.06 -1.36 5.50
CA LEU A 14 -5.07 -0.58 4.25
C LEU A 14 -6.33 0.29 4.12
N GLY A 15 -7.48 -0.18 4.60
CA GLY A 15 -8.74 0.57 4.50
C GLY A 15 -8.83 1.81 5.40
N GLU A 16 -8.08 1.84 6.51
CA GLU A 16 -8.16 2.91 7.52
C GLU A 16 -6.95 3.86 7.54
N HIS A 17 -5.78 3.42 7.04
CA HIS A 17 -4.51 4.10 7.30
C HIS A 17 -3.66 4.39 6.06
N ILE A 18 -4.25 4.34 4.87
CA ILE A 18 -3.52 4.49 3.60
C ILE A 18 -4.16 5.55 2.72
N ILE A 19 -3.29 6.40 2.18
CA ILE A 19 -3.57 7.34 1.12
C ILE A 19 -2.76 6.86 -0.10
N ILE A 20 -3.44 6.63 -1.23
CA ILE A 20 -2.74 6.44 -2.51
C ILE A 20 -2.35 7.84 -2.97
N ASP A 21 -1.05 8.12 -2.99
CA ASP A 21 -0.52 9.45 -3.28
C ASP A 21 -0.42 9.67 -4.80
N SER A 22 0.18 8.70 -5.50
CA SER A 22 0.35 8.77 -6.95
C SER A 22 0.46 7.39 -7.58
N VAL A 23 0.03 7.31 -8.84
CA VAL A 23 0.22 6.15 -9.72
C VAL A 23 0.93 6.66 -10.97
N GLU A 24 2.26 6.53 -11.01
CA GLU A 24 3.09 6.90 -12.15
C GLU A 24 3.50 5.63 -12.89
N ASP A 25 3.00 5.43 -14.11
CA ASP A 25 3.31 4.30 -15.01
C ASP A 25 3.45 2.91 -14.34
N ASP A 26 4.61 2.54 -13.83
CA ASP A 26 4.92 1.25 -13.20
C ASP A 26 5.08 1.33 -11.67
N LYS A 27 4.83 2.49 -11.06
CA LYS A 27 5.03 2.76 -9.64
C LYS A 27 3.74 3.24 -8.99
N VAL A 28 3.41 2.58 -7.90
CA VAL A 28 2.32 3.01 -7.01
C VAL A 28 2.95 3.49 -5.72
N HIS A 29 2.75 4.76 -5.40
CA HIS A 29 3.21 5.34 -4.14
C HIS A 29 2.06 5.34 -3.14
N ILE A 30 2.29 4.65 -2.03
CA ILE A 30 1.38 4.55 -0.90
C ILE A 30 1.98 5.32 0.27
N ILE A 31 1.17 6.22 0.83
CA ILE A 31 1.47 6.94 2.06
C ILE A 31 0.67 6.32 3.19
N VAL A 32 1.37 6.01 4.27
CA VAL A 32 0.84 5.34 5.44
C VAL A 32 0.90 6.30 6.62
N ILE A 33 -0.25 6.58 7.23
CA ILE A 33 -0.37 7.53 8.34
C ILE A 33 -0.24 6.88 9.73
N ASN A 34 0.07 5.58 9.77
CA ASN A 34 0.23 4.79 10.99
C ASN A 34 1.54 3.99 10.96
N LYS A 35 2.35 4.14 12.01
CA LYS A 35 3.66 3.50 12.14
C LYS A 35 3.58 1.98 12.14
N LEU A 36 2.55 1.39 12.75
CA LEU A 36 2.35 -0.07 12.77
C LEU A 36 2.06 -0.60 11.36
N THR A 37 1.22 0.12 10.62
CA THR A 37 0.89 -0.22 9.24
C THR A 37 2.11 -0.07 8.32
N HIS A 38 2.96 0.95 8.55
CA HIS A 38 4.21 1.11 7.82
C HIS A 38 5.15 -0.09 8.06
N THR A 39 5.40 -0.44 9.32
CA THR A 39 6.26 -1.60 9.65
C THR A 39 5.70 -2.92 9.13
N LEU A 40 4.38 -3.07 9.07
CA LEU A 40 3.74 -4.23 8.44
C LEU A 40 4.02 -4.26 6.93
N LEU A 41 3.91 -3.12 6.27
CA LEU A 41 4.08 -2.98 4.82
C LEU A 41 5.55 -3.00 4.39
N GLU A 42 6.51 -2.63 5.23
CA GLU A 42 7.95 -2.76 4.93
C GLU A 42 8.41 -4.23 4.84
N LYS A 43 7.62 -5.17 5.35
CA LYS A 43 7.92 -6.60 5.18
C LYS A 43 7.83 -6.96 3.71
N ARG A 44 8.93 -7.47 3.16
CA ARG A 44 9.05 -7.87 1.75
C ARG A 44 7.91 -8.77 1.27
N GLU A 45 7.50 -9.75 2.07
CA GLU A 45 6.35 -10.63 1.77
C GLU A 45 5.03 -9.86 1.53
N ASN A 46 4.81 -8.76 2.24
CA ASN A 46 3.59 -7.96 2.14
C ASN A 46 3.69 -6.95 0.98
N LEU A 47 4.89 -6.42 0.71
CA LEU A 47 5.14 -5.62 -0.51
C LEU A 47 4.88 -6.44 -1.76
N GLU A 48 5.54 -7.60 -1.89
CA GLU A 48 5.42 -8.47 -3.05
C GLU A 48 3.97 -8.93 -3.27
N TYR A 49 3.25 -9.21 -2.18
CA TYR A 49 1.83 -9.56 -2.24
C TYR A 49 0.97 -8.41 -2.79
N LEU A 50 1.22 -7.17 -2.36
CA LEU A 50 0.47 -6.01 -2.84
C LEU A 50 0.85 -5.63 -4.27
N GLU A 51 2.12 -5.71 -4.63
CA GLU A 51 2.60 -5.53 -6.01
C GLU A 51 1.94 -6.54 -6.94
N LYS A 52 1.81 -7.81 -6.53
CA LYS A 52 1.10 -8.83 -7.28
C LYS A 52 -0.38 -8.46 -7.48
N ILE A 53 -1.10 -8.08 -6.43
CA ILE A 53 -2.51 -7.69 -6.55
C ILE A 53 -2.66 -6.47 -7.46
N LEU A 54 -1.82 -5.46 -7.29
CA LEU A 54 -1.88 -4.23 -8.09
C LEU A 54 -1.52 -4.50 -9.54
N SER A 55 -0.52 -5.35 -9.80
CA SER A 55 -0.15 -5.73 -11.17
C SER A 55 -1.24 -6.52 -11.88
N GLU A 56 -1.95 -7.41 -11.16
CA GLU A 56 -3.12 -8.11 -11.70
C GLU A 56 -4.29 -7.16 -11.99
N VAL A 57 -4.52 -6.15 -11.14
CA VAL A 57 -5.60 -5.17 -11.32
C VAL A 57 -5.29 -4.18 -12.44
N LEU A 58 -4.03 -3.75 -12.56
CA LEU A 58 -3.58 -2.75 -13.53
C LEU A 58 -3.07 -3.38 -14.84
N ASN A 59 -3.02 -4.72 -14.90
CA ASN A 59 -2.53 -5.52 -16.03
C ASN A 59 -1.14 -5.09 -16.54
N LYS A 60 -0.26 -4.73 -15.61
CA LYS A 60 1.12 -4.29 -15.87
C LYS A 60 1.98 -4.55 -14.64
N PRO A 61 3.30 -4.74 -14.76
CA PRO A 61 4.17 -4.84 -13.60
C PRO A 61 4.11 -3.55 -12.77
N ILE A 62 4.01 -3.70 -11.45
CA ILE A 62 3.94 -2.58 -10.51
C ILE A 62 5.03 -2.76 -9.46
N THR A 63 5.75 -1.69 -9.17
CA THR A 63 6.61 -1.55 -8.00
C THR A 63 5.90 -0.67 -6.97
N LEU A 64 5.83 -1.16 -5.73
CA LEU A 64 5.20 -0.43 -4.65
C LEU A 64 6.25 0.36 -3.88
N LYS A 65 6.04 1.68 -3.77
CA LYS A 65 6.80 2.52 -2.84
C LYS A 65 5.91 2.83 -1.66
N VAL A 66 6.40 2.59 -0.45
CA VAL A 66 5.67 2.90 0.79
C VAL A 66 6.42 4.02 1.51
N SER A 67 5.70 5.01 2.02
CA SER A 67 6.26 6.07 2.84
C SER A 67 5.41 6.29 4.07
N PHE A 68 6.08 6.57 5.19
CA PHE A 68 5.41 6.94 6.43
C PHE A 68 5.39 8.46 6.56
N GLU A 69 4.21 9.03 6.67
CA GLU A 69 4.03 10.43 7.02
C GLU A 69 3.12 10.52 8.24
N LYS A 70 3.44 11.40 9.19
CA LYS A 70 2.56 11.56 10.34
C LYS A 70 1.32 12.29 9.87
N LYS A 71 0.18 11.98 10.48
CA LYS A 71 -1.08 12.68 10.20
C LYS A 71 -0.99 14.20 10.40
N GLU A 72 -0.03 14.64 11.23
CA GLU A 72 0.30 16.05 11.50
C GLU A 72 1.03 16.76 10.34
N ASP A 73 1.61 16.02 9.38
CA ASP A 73 2.29 16.61 8.21
C ASP A 73 1.31 16.95 7.07
N TYR A 74 0.06 16.48 7.15
CA TYR A 74 -0.98 16.64 6.12
C TYR A 74 -2.13 17.60 6.50
N PHE A 75 -2.25 18.00 7.77
CA PHE A 75 -3.35 18.82 8.29
C PHE A 75 -2.85 20.06 9.05
#